data_AF-A0A2A6B4D2-F1
#
_entry.id   AF-A0A2A6B4D2-F1
#
_cell.length_a   1.000
_cell.length_b   1.000
_cell.length_c   1.000
_cell.angle_alpha   90.00
_cell.angle_beta   90.00
_cell.angle_gamma   90.00
#
_symmetry.space_group_name_H-M   'P 1'
#
loop_
_entity.id
_entity.type
_entity.pdbx_description
1 polymer ?
#
loop_
_entity_poly.entity_id
_entity_poly.type
_entity_poly.pdbx_seq_one_letter_code
_entity_poly.pdbx_strand_id
1 'polypeptide(L)'
;MSWSSLPRSHFPLIILAWTSILVHFLIIIVIRKFRKRNQLYQNPYITLALAQSIPSIMLLLHVELLVRPREFGLFQLFRASTNSKLAAILLGLQTAQKSQLIIFQIPFALNLAFTAFVATLSYHKIWSLPTIALAITLPLSVPVAFVAIPVQYNVSFVASGDGINLQTPSECMAILSIAAQSCSVLTIIICVPLYAVAAYHSRKTYAYAHNPHIVKQERIHLICALVSFGVIILDSIRAALLIISTFQHPIDFALYEAVMPYWYHTTELMCCVQPWVMLVGNVHIRRNLLYLLFNINPTPVNPAPHSDKSISLILIAPTPLMRAPQPAYF
;
A
#
# COMPACT_ATOMS: atom_id res chain seq x y z
N MET A 1 18.16 18.11 23.10
CA MET A 1 17.68 17.79 21.73
C MET A 1 18.62 18.45 20.74
N SER A 2 19.50 17.71 20.09
CA SER A 2 20.32 18.27 19.01
C SER A 2 19.73 17.83 17.67
N TRP A 3 18.79 18.61 17.14
CA TRP A 3 18.31 18.45 15.76
C TRP A 3 19.44 18.56 14.72
N SER A 4 20.66 18.92 15.14
CA SER A 4 21.87 18.97 14.34
C SER A 4 22.40 17.61 13.89
N SER A 5 22.02 16.50 14.56
CA SER A 5 22.43 15.15 14.17
C SER A 5 21.60 14.59 13.01
N LEU A 6 20.44 15.19 12.71
CA LEU A 6 19.52 14.72 11.68
C LEU A 6 19.98 15.21 10.29
N PRO A 7 20.22 14.31 9.31
CA PRO A 7 20.62 14.73 7.97
C PRO A 7 19.55 15.59 7.29
N ARG A 8 19.96 16.57 6.49
CA ARG A 8 19.02 17.55 5.89
C ARG A 8 17.93 16.91 5.02
N SER A 9 18.22 15.77 4.38
CA SER A 9 17.26 14.99 3.58
C SER A 9 16.08 14.46 4.40
N HIS A 10 16.21 14.34 5.72
CA HIS A 10 15.17 13.79 6.59
C HIS A 10 14.07 14.80 6.95
N PHE A 11 14.33 16.11 6.91
CA PHE A 11 13.32 17.13 7.21
C PHE A 11 12.10 17.11 6.27
N PRO A 12 12.27 17.11 4.92
CA PRO A 12 11.12 17.01 4.02
C PRO A 12 10.35 15.69 4.19
N LEU A 13 11.07 14.61 4.51
CA LEU A 13 10.49 13.30 4.82
C LEU A 13 9.60 13.32 6.07
N ILE A 14 10.05 13.94 7.17
CA ILE A 14 9.24 14.15 8.38
C ILE A 14 7.94 14.90 8.04
N ILE A 15 8.06 16.03 7.32
CA ILE A 15 6.89 16.84 6.95
C ILE A 15 5.93 16.00 6.11
N LEU A 16 6.43 15.25 5.13
CA LEU A 16 5.62 14.35 4.30
C LEU A 16 4.96 13.24 5.13
N ALA A 17 5.67 12.63 6.07
CA ALA A 17 5.16 11.56 6.93
C ALA A 17 3.98 12.06 7.81
N TRP A 18 4.16 13.15 8.55
CA TRP A 18 3.13 13.70 9.43
C TRP A 18 1.91 14.21 8.67
N THR A 19 2.12 14.89 7.53
CA THR A 19 1.01 15.31 6.67
C THR A 19 0.28 14.11 6.07
N SER A 20 0.98 13.04 5.70
CA SER A 20 0.37 11.81 5.19
C SER A 20 -0.44 11.06 6.24
N ILE A 21 0.03 11.02 7.49
CA ILE A 21 -0.76 10.49 8.63
C ILE A 21 -2.08 11.26 8.75
N LEU A 22 -2.03 12.59 8.73
CA LEU A 22 -3.23 13.44 8.78
C LEU A 22 -4.17 13.14 7.61
N VAL A 23 -3.64 13.06 6.38
CA VAL A 23 -4.44 12.76 5.18
C VAL A 23 -5.09 11.38 5.28
N HIS A 24 -4.39 10.35 5.77
CA HIS A 24 -4.99 9.05 6.03
C HIS A 24 -6.19 9.14 6.98
N PHE A 25 -6.03 9.82 8.12
CA PHE A 25 -7.13 10.00 9.08
C PHE A 25 -8.33 10.73 8.45
N LEU A 26 -8.08 11.80 7.71
CA LEU A 26 -9.12 12.55 7.02
C LEU A 26 -9.87 11.70 5.99
N ILE A 27 -9.15 10.90 5.18
CA ILE A 27 -9.75 9.97 4.22
C ILE A 27 -10.61 8.91 4.94
N ILE A 28 -10.11 8.34 6.04
CA ILE A 28 -10.85 7.36 6.84
C ILE A 28 -12.16 7.97 7.37
N ILE A 29 -12.10 9.17 7.93
CA ILE A 29 -13.27 9.89 8.47
C ILE A 29 -14.29 10.16 7.35
N VAL A 30 -13.83 10.70 6.21
CA VAL A 30 -14.69 11.01 5.06
C VAL A 30 -15.39 9.75 4.56
N ILE A 31 -14.63 8.68 4.30
CA ILE A 31 -15.21 7.44 3.79
C ILE A 31 -16.21 6.89 4.80
N ARG A 32 -15.86 6.80 6.10
CA ARG A 32 -16.78 6.28 7.13
C ARG A 32 -18.07 7.11 7.25
N LYS A 33 -17.97 8.44 7.28
CA LYS A 33 -19.12 9.33 7.43
C LYS A 33 -20.10 9.23 6.26
N PHE A 34 -19.57 9.15 5.03
CA PHE A 34 -20.38 9.17 3.82
C PHE A 34 -20.67 7.78 3.22
N ARG A 35 -20.14 6.70 3.80
CA ARG A 35 -20.26 5.32 3.27
C ARG A 35 -21.69 4.87 3.01
N LYS A 36 -22.61 5.20 3.91
CA LYS A 36 -24.03 4.80 3.80
C LYS A 36 -24.77 5.55 2.69
N ARG A 37 -24.34 6.78 2.39
CA ARG A 37 -25.02 7.68 1.43
C ARG A 37 -24.44 7.59 0.02
N ASN A 38 -23.20 7.14 -0.12
CA ASN A 38 -22.51 7.08 -1.40
C ASN A 38 -22.10 5.63 -1.72
N GLN A 39 -22.76 5.02 -2.72
CA GLN A 39 -22.46 3.66 -3.18
C GLN A 39 -21.00 3.49 -3.62
N LEU A 40 -20.35 4.56 -4.08
CA LEU A 40 -18.94 4.54 -4.50
C LEU A 40 -17.98 4.18 -3.36
N TYR A 41 -18.35 4.47 -2.11
CA TYR A 41 -17.57 4.13 -0.91
C TYR A 41 -17.84 2.74 -0.36
N GLN A 42 -18.84 2.04 -0.90
CA GLN A 42 -19.15 0.66 -0.53
C GLN A 42 -18.35 -0.36 -1.34
N ASN A 43 -17.56 0.11 -2.33
CA ASN A 43 -16.72 -0.73 -3.15
C ASN A 43 -15.67 -1.50 -2.29
N PRO A 44 -15.50 -2.82 -2.52
CA PRO A 44 -14.45 -3.61 -1.88
C PRO A 44 -13.06 -2.98 -1.96
N TYR A 45 -12.70 -2.35 -3.09
CA TYR A 45 -11.42 -1.62 -3.25
C TYR A 45 -11.22 -0.57 -2.15
N ILE A 46 -12.25 0.22 -1.85
CA ILE A 46 -12.20 1.28 -0.82
C ILE A 46 -12.08 0.66 0.57
N THR A 47 -12.68 -0.51 0.79
CA THR A 47 -12.54 -1.24 2.06
C THR A 47 -11.10 -1.75 2.26
N LEU A 48 -10.50 -2.29 1.19
CA LEU A 48 -9.09 -2.68 1.20
C LEU A 48 -8.17 -1.47 1.43
N ALA A 49 -8.46 -0.32 0.82
CA ALA A 49 -7.70 0.92 1.02
C ALA A 49 -7.76 1.44 2.47
N LEU A 50 -8.94 1.37 3.09
CA LEU A 50 -9.09 1.68 4.51
C LEU A 50 -8.31 0.72 5.39
N ALA A 51 -8.32 -0.57 5.05
CA ALA A 51 -7.61 -1.59 5.81
C ALA A 51 -6.09 -1.44 5.69
N GLN A 52 -5.55 -1.14 4.49
CA GLN A 52 -4.12 -0.87 4.27
C GLN A 52 -3.67 0.45 4.94
N SER A 53 -4.58 1.42 5.11
CA SER A 53 -4.23 2.67 5.80
C SER A 53 -3.77 2.44 7.24
N ILE A 54 -4.25 1.39 7.91
CA ILE A 54 -3.84 1.08 9.29
C ILE A 54 -2.35 0.71 9.37
N PRO A 55 -1.83 -0.33 8.69
CA PRO A 55 -0.41 -0.63 8.70
C PRO A 55 0.44 0.52 8.13
N SER A 56 -0.06 1.32 7.18
CA SER A 56 0.68 2.49 6.69
C SER A 56 0.90 3.55 7.79
N ILE A 57 -0.16 3.90 8.54
CA ILE A 57 -0.05 4.81 9.68
C ILE A 57 0.85 4.21 10.76
N MET A 58 0.69 2.91 11.07
CA MET A 58 1.51 2.26 12.10
C MET A 58 2.99 2.25 11.73
N LEU A 59 3.34 1.99 10.47
CA LEU A 59 4.73 2.02 10.01
C LEU A 59 5.29 3.45 10.01
N LEU A 60 4.52 4.46 9.58
CA LEU A 60 4.95 5.87 9.68
C LEU A 60 5.19 6.27 11.13
N LEU A 61 4.29 5.94 12.06
CA LEU A 61 4.49 6.21 13.48
C LEU A 61 5.70 5.45 14.04
N HIS A 62 5.92 4.21 13.62
CA HIS A 62 7.09 3.43 14.01
C HIS A 62 8.40 4.11 13.55
N VAL A 63 8.44 4.58 12.30
CA VAL A 63 9.60 5.31 11.77
C VAL A 63 9.82 6.63 12.51
N GLU A 64 8.77 7.43 12.67
CA GLU A 64 8.86 8.78 13.24
C GLU A 64 9.11 8.81 14.75
N LEU A 65 8.55 7.85 15.49
CA LEU A 65 8.60 7.86 16.96
C LEU A 65 9.64 6.90 17.53
N LEU A 66 10.02 5.85 16.80
CA LEU A 66 10.94 4.83 17.30
C LEU A 66 12.23 4.78 16.50
N VAL A 67 12.18 4.54 15.19
CA VAL A 67 13.39 4.29 14.38
C VAL A 67 14.25 5.55 14.27
N ARG A 68 13.68 6.66 13.79
CA ARG A 68 14.40 7.92 13.55
C ARG A 68 14.90 8.53 14.87
N PRO A 69 14.10 8.63 15.95
CA PRO A 69 14.62 9.10 17.23
C PRO A 69 15.73 8.24 17.82
N ARG A 70 15.62 6.91 17.67
CA ARG A 70 16.66 5.99 18.12
C ARG A 70 17.96 6.23 17.35
N GLU A 71 17.91 6.22 16.02
CA GLU A 71 19.11 6.28 15.16
C GLU A 71 19.84 7.63 15.27
N PHE A 72 19.12 8.73 15.45
CA PHE A 72 19.71 10.08 15.53
C PHE A 72 19.77 10.66 16.96
N GLY A 73 19.46 9.86 17.98
CA GLY A 73 19.53 10.28 19.38
C GLY A 73 18.49 11.32 19.80
N LEU A 74 17.38 11.45 19.06
CA LEU A 74 16.30 12.36 19.42
C LEU A 74 15.61 11.84 20.68
N PHE A 75 15.29 12.74 21.60
CA PHE A 75 14.58 12.46 22.87
C PHE A 75 15.27 11.49 23.85
N GLN A 76 16.45 10.93 23.52
CA GLN A 76 17.20 9.97 24.35
C GLN A 76 16.31 8.80 24.88
N LEU A 77 15.36 8.34 24.05
CA LEU A 77 14.39 7.31 24.43
C LEU A 77 15.01 5.94 24.65
N PHE A 78 16.15 5.67 24.02
CA PHE A 78 16.84 4.40 24.08
C PHE A 78 18.21 4.57 24.75
N ARG A 79 18.71 3.50 25.35
CA ARG A 79 20.07 3.41 25.90
C ARG A 79 20.77 2.19 25.33
N ALA A 80 22.10 2.26 25.22
CA ALA A 80 22.90 1.13 24.80
C ALA A 80 22.66 -0.04 25.77
N SER A 81 22.41 -1.21 25.21
CA SER A 81 22.06 -2.41 25.96
C SER A 81 22.41 -3.63 25.13
N THR A 82 23.25 -4.48 25.69
CA THR A 82 23.55 -5.80 25.14
C THR A 82 22.35 -6.72 25.28
N ASN A 83 22.13 -7.58 24.28
CA ASN A 83 21.12 -8.64 24.30
C ASN A 83 19.71 -8.19 24.69
N SER A 84 19.21 -7.16 24.00
CA SER A 84 17.94 -6.52 24.32
C SER A 84 16.80 -7.16 23.55
N LYS A 85 15.85 -7.78 24.26
CA LYS A 85 14.59 -8.28 23.66
C LYS A 85 13.81 -7.15 22.99
N LEU A 86 13.88 -5.93 23.51
CA LEU A 86 13.24 -4.78 22.89
C LEU A 86 13.87 -4.45 21.53
N ALA A 87 15.20 -4.51 21.41
CA ALA A 87 15.90 -4.33 20.13
C ALA A 87 15.46 -5.37 19.09
N ALA A 88 15.37 -6.63 19.51
CA ALA A 88 14.86 -7.72 18.68
C ALA A 88 13.40 -7.50 18.23
N ILE A 89 12.51 -7.13 19.15
CA ILE A 89 11.10 -6.86 18.85
C ILE A 89 10.96 -5.69 17.87
N LEU A 90 11.72 -4.60 18.06
CA LEU A 90 11.67 -3.44 17.15
C LEU A 90 12.13 -3.82 15.75
N LEU A 91 13.23 -4.57 15.62
CA LEU A 91 13.73 -5.05 14.33
C LEU A 91 12.70 -5.94 13.62
N GLY A 92 12.11 -6.87 14.36
CA GLY A 92 11.11 -7.79 13.85
C GLY A 92 9.82 -7.07 13.44
N LEU A 93 9.38 -6.08 14.25
CA LEU A 93 8.19 -5.28 13.97
C LEU A 93 8.36 -4.40 12.73
N GLN A 94 9.52 -3.74 12.59
CA GLN A 94 9.86 -2.94 11.40
C GLN A 94 9.80 -3.79 10.13
N THR A 95 10.37 -5.00 10.17
CA THR A 95 10.36 -5.93 9.04
C THR A 95 8.94 -6.44 8.74
N ALA A 96 8.20 -6.85 9.77
CA ALA A 96 6.83 -7.34 9.66
C ALA A 96 5.90 -6.28 9.03
N GLN A 97 5.87 -5.06 9.58
CA GLN A 97 5.00 -3.98 9.11
C GLN A 97 5.27 -3.62 7.64
N LYS A 98 6.54 -3.57 7.25
CA LYS A 98 6.92 -3.31 5.86
C LYS A 98 6.42 -4.43 4.94
N SER A 99 6.63 -5.68 5.30
CA SER A 99 6.16 -6.84 4.52
C SER A 99 4.63 -6.92 4.46
N GLN A 100 3.90 -6.48 5.48
CA GLN A 100 2.43 -6.35 5.45
C GLN A 100 1.99 -5.44 4.30
N LEU A 101 2.60 -4.25 4.16
CA LEU A 101 2.26 -3.29 3.09
C LEU A 101 2.54 -3.84 1.69
N ILE A 102 3.62 -4.59 1.55
CA ILE A 102 4.01 -5.23 0.29
C ILE A 102 2.96 -6.29 -0.08
N ILE A 103 2.69 -7.25 0.81
CA ILE A 103 1.74 -8.34 0.55
C ILE A 103 0.31 -7.81 0.36
N PHE A 104 -0.05 -6.68 0.97
CA PHE A 104 -1.38 -6.05 0.79
C PHE A 104 -1.69 -5.69 -0.67
N GLN A 105 -0.67 -5.55 -1.53
CA GLN A 105 -0.89 -5.30 -2.96
C GLN A 105 -1.58 -6.45 -3.68
N ILE A 106 -1.43 -7.70 -3.20
CA ILE A 106 -2.03 -8.87 -3.82
C ILE A 106 -3.57 -8.76 -3.81
N PRO A 107 -4.24 -8.50 -2.67
CA PRO A 107 -5.66 -8.18 -2.64
C PRO A 107 -6.11 -7.08 -3.60
N PHE A 108 -5.34 -6.00 -3.76
CA PHE A 108 -5.69 -4.92 -4.71
C PHE A 108 -5.61 -5.39 -6.16
N ALA A 109 -4.53 -6.08 -6.52
CA ALA A 109 -4.33 -6.61 -7.86
C ALA A 109 -5.44 -7.62 -8.21
N LEU A 110 -5.77 -8.52 -7.29
CA LEU A 110 -6.90 -9.45 -7.44
C LEU A 110 -8.22 -8.70 -7.57
N ASN A 111 -8.49 -7.69 -6.73
CA ASN A 111 -9.73 -6.93 -6.79
C ASN A 111 -9.93 -6.26 -8.14
N LEU A 112 -8.90 -5.59 -8.64
CA LEU A 112 -8.93 -4.91 -9.93
C LEU A 112 -9.03 -5.91 -11.09
N ALA A 113 -8.27 -7.01 -11.06
CA ALA A 113 -8.34 -8.04 -12.09
C ALA A 113 -9.72 -8.71 -12.14
N PHE A 114 -10.29 -9.12 -11.00
CA PHE A 114 -11.62 -9.73 -10.96
C PHE A 114 -12.73 -8.75 -11.39
N THR A 115 -12.62 -7.46 -11.03
CA THR A 115 -13.51 -6.42 -11.55
C THR A 115 -13.45 -6.38 -13.08
N ALA A 116 -12.23 -6.49 -13.63
CA ALA A 116 -12.00 -6.45 -15.07
C ALA A 116 -12.47 -7.71 -15.83
N PHE A 117 -12.36 -8.90 -15.22
CA PHE A 117 -12.67 -10.18 -15.86
C PHE A 117 -14.14 -10.59 -15.78
N VAL A 118 -14.77 -10.43 -14.60
CA VAL A 118 -15.99 -11.22 -14.29
C VAL A 118 -17.27 -10.55 -14.76
N ALA A 119 -17.20 -9.30 -15.22
CA ALA A 119 -18.38 -8.44 -15.39
C ALA A 119 -19.22 -8.37 -14.10
N THR A 120 -20.11 -7.38 -14.03
CA THR A 120 -20.84 -6.99 -12.81
C THR A 120 -21.70 -8.09 -12.19
N LEU A 121 -22.03 -9.17 -12.92
CA LEU A 121 -23.00 -10.19 -12.50
C LEU A 121 -22.55 -11.07 -11.31
N SER A 122 -21.25 -11.28 -11.12
CA SER A 122 -20.72 -12.11 -10.01
C SER A 122 -19.73 -11.38 -9.09
N TYR A 123 -19.41 -10.11 -9.37
CA TYR A 123 -18.45 -9.33 -8.57
C TYR A 123 -18.81 -9.26 -7.08
N HIS A 124 -20.09 -9.01 -6.77
CA HIS A 124 -20.59 -8.96 -5.39
C HIS A 124 -20.60 -10.32 -4.68
N LYS A 125 -20.63 -11.43 -5.44
CA LYS A 125 -20.54 -12.79 -4.87
C LYS A 125 -19.09 -13.15 -4.52
N ILE A 126 -18.15 -12.77 -5.39
CA ILE A 126 -16.71 -13.02 -5.18
C ILE A 126 -16.19 -12.16 -4.02
N TRP A 127 -16.41 -10.85 -4.07
CA TRP A 127 -16.01 -9.91 -3.03
C TRP A 127 -17.06 -9.80 -1.92
N SER A 128 -17.50 -10.96 -1.44
CA SER A 128 -18.34 -11.06 -0.25
C SER A 128 -17.55 -10.66 1.00
N LEU A 129 -18.26 -10.38 2.09
CA LEU A 129 -17.65 -10.03 3.38
C LEU A 129 -16.56 -11.03 3.85
N PRO A 130 -16.76 -12.37 3.80
CA PRO A 130 -15.71 -13.31 4.21
C PRO A 130 -14.48 -13.23 3.30
N THR A 131 -14.64 -13.06 1.99
CA THR A 131 -13.50 -12.89 1.07
C THR A 131 -12.72 -11.62 1.38
N ILE A 132 -13.40 -10.50 1.63
CA ILE A 132 -12.75 -9.24 2.03
C ILE A 132 -12.02 -9.42 3.36
N ALA A 133 -12.66 -10.06 4.34
CA ALA A 133 -12.03 -10.32 5.64
C ALA A 133 -10.76 -11.17 5.49
N LEU A 134 -10.80 -12.24 4.69
CA LEU A 134 -9.63 -13.06 4.41
C LEU A 134 -8.52 -12.27 3.69
N ALA A 135 -8.90 -11.47 2.70
CA ALA A 135 -7.99 -10.63 1.94
C ALA A 135 -7.32 -9.54 2.79
N ILE A 136 -7.91 -9.15 3.92
CA ILE A 136 -7.31 -8.24 4.90
C ILE A 136 -6.47 -9.01 5.92
N THR A 137 -7.00 -10.11 6.46
CA THR A 137 -6.36 -10.86 7.55
C THR A 137 -5.05 -11.51 7.10
N LEU A 138 -4.99 -12.11 5.90
CA LEU A 138 -3.79 -12.81 5.44
C LEU A 138 -2.57 -11.87 5.30
N PRO A 139 -2.64 -10.72 4.61
CA PRO A 139 -1.53 -9.77 4.57
C PRO A 139 -1.13 -9.23 5.95
N LEU A 140 -2.07 -9.13 6.89
CA LEU A 140 -1.78 -8.64 8.24
C LEU A 140 -1.13 -9.72 9.12
N SER A 141 -1.53 -10.98 9.02
CA SER A 141 -1.08 -12.04 9.93
C SER A 141 0.22 -12.70 9.50
N VAL A 142 0.40 -12.96 8.20
CA VAL A 142 1.56 -13.73 7.70
C VAL A 142 2.90 -13.08 8.11
N PRO A 143 3.10 -11.76 7.98
CA PRO A 143 4.38 -11.14 8.34
C PRO A 143 4.62 -11.00 9.84
N VAL A 144 3.60 -11.22 10.69
CA VAL A 144 3.77 -11.15 12.16
C VAL A 144 4.77 -12.20 12.65
N ALA A 145 4.89 -13.33 11.94
CA ALA A 145 5.90 -14.34 12.21
C ALA A 145 7.33 -13.78 12.16
N PHE A 146 7.59 -12.70 11.42
CA PHE A 146 8.90 -12.06 11.35
C PHE A 146 9.31 -11.40 12.67
N VAL A 147 8.37 -11.11 13.57
CA VAL A 147 8.69 -10.61 14.91
C VAL A 147 9.39 -11.68 15.75
N ALA A 148 9.08 -12.95 15.52
CA ALA A 148 9.66 -14.06 16.29
C ALA A 148 11.12 -14.34 15.91
N ILE A 149 11.52 -14.03 14.66
CA ILE A 149 12.87 -14.35 14.16
C ILE A 149 13.94 -13.69 15.02
N PRO A 150 13.99 -12.36 15.20
CA PRO A 150 15.10 -11.71 15.90
C PRO A 150 15.12 -12.00 17.40
N VAL A 151 13.98 -12.39 17.98
CA VAL A 151 13.87 -12.72 19.41
C VAL A 151 14.71 -13.95 19.77
N GLN A 152 15.01 -14.80 18.79
CA GLN A 152 15.88 -15.97 18.96
C GLN A 152 17.38 -15.63 18.89
N TYR A 153 17.73 -14.39 18.56
CA TYR A 153 19.11 -13.95 18.36
C TYR A 153 19.51 -12.85 19.35
N ASN A 154 20.82 -12.70 19.56
CA ASN A 154 21.39 -11.68 20.43
C ASN A 154 21.42 -10.30 19.75
N VAL A 155 20.25 -9.68 19.55
CA VAL A 155 20.15 -8.31 19.03
C VAL A 155 20.43 -7.31 20.15
N SER A 156 21.20 -6.27 19.87
CA SER A 156 21.57 -5.27 20.87
C SER A 156 21.43 -3.83 20.38
N PHE A 157 21.30 -2.93 21.34
CA PHE A 157 21.39 -1.49 21.13
C PHE A 157 22.83 -1.05 21.35
N VAL A 158 23.47 -0.52 20.31
CA VAL A 158 24.85 -0.05 20.35
C VAL A 158 24.89 1.44 20.08
N ALA A 159 25.67 2.17 20.87
CA ALA A 159 25.86 3.61 20.65
C ALA A 159 26.58 3.85 19.32
N SER A 160 26.08 4.77 18.52
CA SER A 160 26.65 5.14 17.22
C SER A 160 26.52 6.66 17.02
N GLY A 161 27.61 7.39 17.23
CA GLY A 161 27.58 8.85 17.26
C GLY A 161 26.63 9.36 18.35
N ASP A 162 25.71 10.25 17.97
CA ASP A 162 24.70 10.80 18.88
C ASP A 162 23.52 9.85 19.16
N GLY A 163 23.40 8.75 18.40
CA GLY A 163 22.24 7.86 18.45
C GLY A 163 22.56 6.40 18.81
N ILE A 164 21.58 5.55 18.56
CA ILE A 164 21.61 4.12 18.88
C ILE A 164 21.26 3.29 17.65
N ASN A 165 22.20 2.44 17.25
CA ASN A 165 22.02 1.49 16.17
C ASN A 165 21.65 0.11 16.72
N LEU A 166 20.97 -0.67 15.87
CA LEU A 166 20.73 -2.07 16.12
C LEU A 166 21.95 -2.85 15.64
N GLN A 167 22.63 -3.53 16.56
CA GLN A 167 23.61 -4.54 16.20
C GLN A 167 22.92 -5.89 16.18
N THR A 168 22.91 -6.50 15.01
CA THR A 168 22.21 -7.75 14.74
C THR A 168 23.22 -8.78 14.23
N PRO A 169 23.18 -10.04 14.71
CA PRO A 169 24.00 -11.12 14.14
C PRO A 169 23.77 -11.27 12.64
N SER A 170 24.84 -11.56 11.89
CA SER A 170 24.80 -11.70 10.42
C SER A 170 23.77 -12.73 9.95
N GLU A 171 23.64 -13.85 10.66
CA GLU A 171 22.66 -14.90 10.40
C GLU A 171 21.22 -14.37 10.49
N CYS A 172 20.90 -13.62 11.55
CA CYS A 172 19.58 -13.03 11.74
C CYS A 172 19.27 -12.02 10.63
N MET A 173 20.23 -11.16 10.28
CA MET A 173 20.08 -10.22 9.17
C MET A 173 19.87 -10.92 7.83
N ALA A 174 20.59 -12.02 7.57
CA ALA A 174 20.43 -12.80 6.35
C ALA A 174 19.02 -13.41 6.26
N ILE A 175 18.53 -14.04 7.33
CA ILE A 175 17.19 -14.64 7.37
C ILE A 175 16.10 -13.58 7.16
N LEU A 176 16.18 -12.46 7.88
CA LEU A 176 15.21 -11.35 7.72
C LEU A 176 15.23 -10.79 6.30
N SER A 177 16.41 -10.63 5.72
CA SER A 177 16.57 -10.09 4.36
C SER A 177 15.98 -11.04 3.33
N ILE A 178 16.24 -12.36 3.44
CA ILE A 178 15.66 -13.39 2.57
C ILE A 178 14.13 -13.41 2.71
N ALA A 179 13.62 -13.37 3.94
CA ALA A 179 12.18 -13.40 4.20
C ALA A 179 11.48 -12.16 3.59
N ALA A 180 12.00 -10.96 3.85
CA ALA A 180 11.46 -9.72 3.30
C ALA A 180 11.54 -9.66 1.76
N GLN A 181 12.66 -10.11 1.18
CA GLN A 181 12.83 -10.17 -0.26
C GLN A 181 11.89 -11.19 -0.91
N SER A 182 11.69 -12.35 -0.27
CA SER A 182 10.76 -13.38 -0.75
C SER A 182 9.33 -12.86 -0.82
N CYS A 183 8.87 -12.11 0.20
CA CYS A 183 7.56 -11.46 0.17
C CYS A 183 7.44 -10.47 -1.00
N SER A 184 8.49 -9.70 -1.25
CA SER A 184 8.54 -8.68 -2.31
C SER A 184 8.50 -9.31 -3.69
N VAL A 185 9.34 -10.32 -3.94
CA VAL A 185 9.40 -11.07 -5.20
C VAL A 185 8.07 -11.79 -5.47
N LEU A 186 7.52 -12.48 -4.48
CA LEU A 186 6.23 -13.15 -4.60
C LEU A 186 5.12 -12.16 -4.96
N THR A 187 5.08 -11.01 -4.28
CA THR A 187 4.12 -9.95 -4.55
C THR A 187 4.26 -9.44 -5.98
N ILE A 188 5.48 -9.19 -6.46
CA ILE A 188 5.73 -8.71 -7.82
C ILE A 188 5.27 -9.74 -8.85
N ILE A 189 5.65 -11.01 -8.70
CA ILE A 189 5.30 -12.10 -9.61
C ILE A 189 3.77 -12.24 -9.75
N ILE A 190 3.03 -12.07 -8.65
CA ILE A 190 1.56 -12.15 -8.65
C ILE A 190 0.93 -10.86 -9.19
N CYS A 191 1.40 -9.69 -8.75
CA CYS A 191 0.72 -8.42 -9.03
C CYS A 191 0.94 -7.94 -10.47
N VAL A 192 2.13 -8.13 -11.05
CA VAL A 192 2.45 -7.69 -12.42
C VAL A 192 1.46 -8.24 -13.45
N PRO A 193 1.22 -9.56 -13.57
CA PRO A 193 0.26 -10.08 -14.54
C PRO A 193 -1.16 -9.61 -14.25
N LEU A 194 -1.59 -9.57 -12.98
CA LEU A 194 -2.93 -9.13 -12.61
C LEU A 194 -3.18 -7.65 -12.96
N TYR A 195 -2.21 -6.77 -12.69
CA TYR A 195 -2.29 -5.37 -13.07
C TYR A 195 -2.21 -5.17 -14.60
N ALA A 196 -1.39 -5.95 -15.29
CA ALA A 196 -1.33 -5.92 -16.75
C ALA A 196 -2.69 -6.26 -17.37
N VAL A 197 -3.35 -7.31 -16.85
CA VAL A 197 -4.68 -7.69 -17.34
C VAL A 197 -5.75 -6.66 -16.97
N ALA A 198 -5.74 -6.14 -15.74
CA ALA A 198 -6.65 -5.07 -15.33
C ALA A 198 -6.49 -3.81 -16.21
N ALA A 199 -5.25 -3.43 -16.55
CA ALA A 199 -4.95 -2.31 -17.43
C ALA A 199 -5.40 -2.56 -18.87
N TYR A 200 -5.18 -3.76 -19.40
CA TYR A 200 -5.61 -4.14 -20.74
C TYR A 200 -7.14 -4.07 -20.88
N HIS A 201 -7.87 -4.65 -19.93
CA HIS A 201 -9.33 -4.62 -19.93
C HIS A 201 -9.89 -3.23 -19.70
N SER A 202 -9.32 -2.45 -18.77
CA SER A 202 -9.77 -1.07 -18.52
C SER A 202 -9.74 -0.21 -19.80
N ARG A 203 -8.73 -0.42 -20.67
CA ARG A 203 -8.65 0.24 -21.98
C ARG A 203 -9.77 -0.19 -22.93
N LYS A 204 -10.06 -1.49 -23.01
CA LYS A 204 -11.13 -2.03 -23.86
C LYS A 204 -12.51 -1.59 -23.39
N THR A 205 -12.80 -1.69 -22.10
CA THR A 205 -14.12 -1.35 -21.54
C THR A 205 -14.45 0.13 -21.75
N TYR A 206 -13.46 1.03 -21.73
CA TYR A 206 -13.67 2.46 -22.00
C TYR A 206 -14.18 2.74 -23.41
N ALA A 207 -13.70 1.98 -24.41
CA ALA A 207 -14.13 2.16 -25.80
C ALA A 207 -15.62 1.82 -26.02
N TYR A 208 -16.23 1.05 -25.12
CA TYR A 208 -17.60 0.54 -25.25
C TYR A 208 -18.49 0.90 -24.04
N ALA A 209 -18.06 1.84 -23.20
CA ALA A 209 -18.73 2.11 -21.92
C ALA A 209 -20.03 2.90 -22.10
N HIS A 210 -21.15 2.30 -21.67
CA HIS A 210 -22.45 2.98 -21.60
C HIS A 210 -22.55 3.97 -20.41
N ASN A 211 -21.73 3.78 -19.36
CA ASN A 211 -21.71 4.63 -18.16
C ASN A 211 -20.28 5.16 -17.87
N PRO A 212 -19.93 6.39 -18.32
CA PRO A 212 -18.57 6.90 -18.25
C PRO A 212 -18.08 7.17 -16.82
N HIS A 213 -19.00 7.44 -15.88
CA HIS A 213 -18.65 7.77 -14.49
C HIS A 213 -18.05 6.59 -13.72
N ILE A 214 -18.61 5.38 -13.88
CA ILE A 214 -18.15 4.17 -13.19
C ILE A 214 -16.77 3.77 -13.72
N VAL A 215 -16.61 3.75 -15.04
CA VAL A 215 -15.34 3.42 -15.69
C VAL A 215 -14.24 4.41 -15.33
N LYS A 216 -14.57 5.71 -15.22
CA LYS A 216 -13.63 6.73 -14.75
C LYS A 216 -13.13 6.42 -13.33
N GLN A 217 -14.00 5.97 -12.45
CA GLN A 217 -13.62 5.63 -11.08
C GLN A 217 -12.76 4.36 -11.00
N GLU A 218 -13.09 3.31 -11.75
CA GLU A 218 -12.26 2.10 -11.82
C GLU A 218 -10.86 2.41 -12.34
N ARG A 219 -10.74 3.30 -13.33
CA ARG A 219 -9.46 3.79 -13.83
C ARG A 219 -8.68 4.55 -12.74
N ILE A 220 -9.34 5.37 -11.94
CA ILE A 220 -8.69 6.05 -10.81
C ILE A 220 -8.17 5.01 -9.81
N HIS A 221 -8.95 3.98 -9.47
CA HIS A 221 -8.49 2.91 -8.57
C HIS A 221 -7.28 2.15 -9.15
N LEU A 222 -7.29 1.86 -10.45
CA LEU A 222 -6.16 1.23 -11.13
C LEU A 222 -4.91 2.12 -11.08
N ILE A 223 -5.03 3.42 -11.35
CA ILE A 223 -3.91 4.37 -11.27
C ILE A 223 -3.37 4.43 -9.82
N CYS A 224 -4.26 4.53 -8.82
CA CYS A 224 -3.86 4.52 -7.41
C CYS A 224 -3.05 3.26 -7.05
N ALA A 225 -3.51 2.10 -7.50
CA ALA A 225 -2.85 0.82 -7.26
C ALA A 225 -1.50 0.73 -7.97
N LEU A 226 -1.43 1.13 -9.25
CA LEU A 226 -0.19 1.12 -10.04
C LEU A 226 0.89 2.05 -9.48
N VAL A 227 0.52 3.27 -9.07
CA VAL A 227 1.48 4.22 -8.49
C VAL A 227 2.00 3.71 -7.16
N SER A 228 1.12 3.16 -6.31
CA SER A 228 1.53 2.56 -5.03
C SER A 228 2.44 1.33 -5.25
N PHE A 229 2.09 0.48 -6.21
CA PHE A 229 2.89 -0.69 -6.58
C PHE A 229 4.25 -0.31 -7.17
N GLY A 230 4.33 0.78 -7.95
CA GLY A 230 5.60 1.29 -8.48
C GLY A 230 6.61 1.62 -7.38
N VAL A 231 6.17 2.19 -6.26
CA VAL A 231 7.08 2.47 -5.13
C VAL A 231 7.57 1.19 -4.44
N ILE A 232 6.73 0.14 -4.41
CA ILE A 232 7.14 -1.17 -3.88
C ILE A 232 8.19 -1.82 -4.78
N ILE A 233 8.11 -1.65 -6.09
CA ILE A 233 9.17 -2.09 -7.01
C ILE A 233 10.48 -1.36 -6.70
N LEU A 234 10.44 -0.04 -6.47
CA LEU A 234 11.64 0.73 -6.09
C LEU A 234 12.28 0.22 -4.80
N ASP A 235 11.46 -0.10 -3.78
CA ASP A 235 11.97 -0.68 -2.54
C ASP A 235 12.54 -2.09 -2.75
N SER A 236 11.93 -2.88 -3.62
CA SER A 236 12.40 -4.24 -3.96
C SER A 236 13.73 -4.21 -4.71
N ILE A 237 13.94 -3.23 -5.59
CA ILE A 237 15.22 -2.97 -6.26
C ILE A 237 16.27 -2.57 -5.23
N ARG A 238 15.95 -1.61 -4.35
CA ARG A 238 16.85 -1.20 -3.25
C ARG A 238 17.23 -2.40 -2.37
N ALA A 239 16.28 -3.25 -2.01
CA ALA A 239 16.53 -4.45 -1.21
C ALA A 239 17.41 -5.47 -1.95
N ALA A 240 17.18 -5.68 -3.25
CA ALA A 240 18.02 -6.55 -4.08
C ALA A 240 19.46 -6.03 -4.19
N LEU A 241 19.65 -4.71 -4.38
CA LEU A 241 20.98 -4.10 -4.42
C LEU A 241 21.70 -4.25 -3.07
N LEU A 242 20.98 -4.10 -1.95
CA LEU A 242 21.55 -4.33 -0.63
C LEU A 242 22.03 -5.78 -0.47
N ILE A 243 21.22 -6.75 -0.89
CA ILE A 243 21.61 -8.17 -0.89
C ILE A 243 22.85 -8.37 -1.76
N ILE A 244 22.86 -7.90 -3.02
CA ILE A 244 24.00 -8.04 -3.93
C ILE A 244 25.28 -7.45 -3.30
N SER A 245 25.20 -6.26 -2.71
CA SER A 245 26.34 -5.62 -2.05
C SER A 245 26.93 -6.46 -0.89
N THR A 246 26.07 -7.21 -0.19
CA THR A 246 26.48 -8.05 0.95
C THR A 246 27.00 -9.44 0.56
N PHE A 247 26.57 -9.97 -0.59
CA PHE A 247 26.97 -11.31 -1.06
C PHE A 247 28.15 -11.30 -2.04
N GLN A 248 28.57 -10.14 -2.54
CA GLN A 248 29.82 -10.04 -3.31
C GLN A 248 31.05 -10.19 -2.40
N HIS A 249 32.06 -10.93 -2.88
CA HIS A 249 33.36 -11.03 -2.23
C HIS A 249 34.43 -10.39 -3.13
N PRO A 250 35.16 -9.35 -2.67
CA PRO A 250 34.96 -8.64 -1.41
C PRO A 250 33.63 -7.88 -1.36
N ILE A 251 33.13 -7.61 -0.16
CA ILE A 251 31.89 -6.84 0.07
C ILE A 251 32.07 -5.48 -0.60
N ASP A 252 31.12 -5.09 -1.45
CA ASP A 252 31.10 -3.75 -2.04
C ASP A 252 30.53 -2.76 -1.01
N PHE A 253 31.41 -2.32 -0.12
CA PHE A 253 31.08 -1.35 0.92
C PHE A 253 30.56 -0.03 0.35
N ALA A 254 31.05 0.38 -0.82
CA ALA A 254 30.61 1.63 -1.45
C ALA A 254 29.14 1.55 -1.88
N LEU A 255 28.73 0.43 -2.50
CA LEU A 255 27.33 0.21 -2.87
C LEU A 255 26.43 0.08 -1.62
N TYR A 256 26.89 -0.63 -0.58
CA TYR A 256 26.16 -0.78 0.67
C TYR A 256 25.85 0.57 1.33
N GLU A 257 26.88 1.41 1.51
CA GLU A 257 26.74 2.75 2.10
C GLU A 257 25.88 3.68 1.24
N ALA A 258 25.95 3.55 -0.09
CA ALA A 258 25.12 4.33 -0.99
C ALA A 258 23.63 3.94 -0.89
N VAL A 259 23.31 2.65 -0.73
CA VAL A 259 21.92 2.14 -0.79
C VAL A 259 21.20 2.22 0.55
N MET A 260 21.90 2.04 1.67
CA MET A 260 21.30 2.00 3.02
C MET A 260 20.45 3.24 3.37
N PRO A 261 20.91 4.49 3.15
CA PRO A 261 20.16 5.70 3.50
C PRO A 261 18.81 5.82 2.78
N TYR A 262 18.65 5.17 1.63
CA TYR A 262 17.39 5.19 0.88
C TYR A 262 16.29 4.37 1.53
N TRP A 263 16.58 3.58 2.59
CA TRP A 263 15.56 2.82 3.30
C TRP A 263 14.44 3.72 3.86
N TYR A 264 14.78 4.88 4.43
CA TYR A 264 13.80 5.86 4.91
C TYR A 264 12.93 6.36 3.76
N HIS A 265 13.58 6.76 2.66
CA HIS A 265 12.93 7.32 1.49
C HIS A 265 11.93 6.34 0.88
N THR A 266 12.34 5.09 0.61
CA THR A 266 11.46 4.10 -0.01
C THR A 266 10.33 3.69 0.94
N THR A 267 10.64 3.46 2.22
CA THR A 267 9.64 3.01 3.21
C THR A 267 8.58 4.07 3.47
N GLU A 268 8.96 5.33 3.66
CA GLU A 268 8.00 6.40 3.88
C GLU A 268 7.18 6.69 2.63
N LEU A 269 7.80 6.70 1.44
CA LEU A 269 7.07 6.84 0.17
C LEU A 269 6.03 5.72 0.00
N MET A 270 6.35 4.47 0.36
CA MET A 270 5.39 3.36 0.31
C MET A 270 4.13 3.63 1.15
N CYS A 271 4.31 4.25 2.33
CA CYS A 271 3.19 4.60 3.20
C CYS A 271 2.44 5.85 2.72
N CYS A 272 3.16 6.84 2.20
CA CYS A 272 2.60 8.15 1.88
C CYS A 272 1.85 8.16 0.54
N VAL A 273 2.28 7.39 -0.47
CA VAL A 273 1.77 7.55 -1.84
C VAL A 273 0.26 7.26 -1.96
N GLN A 274 -0.22 6.17 -1.38
CA GLN A 274 -1.61 5.76 -1.51
C GLN A 274 -2.64 6.83 -1.09
N PRO A 275 -2.59 7.42 0.13
CA PRO A 275 -3.58 8.42 0.56
C PRO A 275 -3.55 9.66 -0.34
N TRP A 276 -2.36 10.11 -0.77
CA TRP A 276 -2.23 11.26 -1.66
C TRP A 276 -2.80 10.99 -3.04
N VAL A 277 -2.53 9.83 -3.64
CA VAL A 277 -3.08 9.49 -4.96
C VAL A 277 -4.60 9.29 -4.88
N MET A 278 -5.12 8.72 -3.78
CA MET A 278 -6.57 8.65 -3.55
C MET A 278 -7.20 10.04 -3.40
N LEU A 279 -6.56 10.93 -2.64
CA LEU A 279 -7.03 12.30 -2.45
C LEU A 279 -7.03 13.07 -3.77
N VAL A 280 -5.95 13.01 -4.55
CA VAL A 280 -5.82 13.74 -5.82
C VAL A 280 -6.72 13.13 -6.91
N GLY A 281 -6.79 11.81 -6.99
CA GLY A 281 -7.53 11.09 -8.02
C GLY A 281 -9.04 11.12 -7.80
N ASN A 282 -9.52 11.01 -6.55
CA ASN A 282 -10.94 10.83 -6.26
C ASN A 282 -11.66 12.16 -5.93
N VAL A 283 -12.36 12.71 -6.92
CA VAL A 283 -13.16 13.94 -6.78
C VAL A 283 -14.18 13.86 -5.64
N HIS A 284 -14.80 12.71 -5.40
CA HIS A 284 -15.79 12.56 -4.34
C HIS A 284 -15.15 12.68 -2.96
N ILE A 285 -13.97 12.07 -2.76
CA ILE A 285 -13.21 12.20 -1.50
C ILE A 285 -12.88 13.67 -1.26
N ARG A 286 -12.33 14.39 -2.26
CA ARG A 286 -12.00 15.82 -2.11
C ARG A 286 -13.21 16.68 -1.75
N ARG A 287 -14.32 16.52 -2.46
CA ARG A 287 -15.53 17.31 -2.20
C ARG A 287 -16.10 17.05 -0.82
N ASN A 288 -16.20 15.78 -0.43
CA ASN A 288 -16.69 15.42 0.90
C ASN A 288 -15.73 15.85 2.02
N LEU A 289 -14.43 15.90 1.73
CA LEU A 289 -13.43 16.46 2.64
C LEU A 289 -13.58 17.97 2.79
N LEU A 290 -13.71 18.72 1.68
CA LEU A 290 -13.94 20.17 1.70
C LEU A 290 -15.25 20.52 2.43
N TYR A 291 -16.30 19.74 2.20
CA TYR A 291 -17.55 19.87 2.95
C TYR A 291 -17.34 19.62 4.45
N LEU A 292 -16.54 18.61 4.81
CA LEU A 292 -16.29 18.29 6.22
C LEU A 292 -15.45 19.35 6.93
N LEU A 293 -14.44 19.91 6.27
CA LEU A 293 -13.50 20.86 6.86
C LEU A 293 -14.01 22.30 6.85
N PHE A 294 -14.73 22.70 5.81
CA PHE A 294 -15.08 24.10 5.57
C PHE A 294 -16.58 24.34 5.43
N ASN A 295 -17.40 23.31 5.60
CA ASN A 295 -18.86 23.35 5.37
C ASN A 295 -19.24 23.89 3.98
N ILE A 296 -18.34 23.73 3.00
CA ILE A 296 -18.57 24.13 1.61
C ILE A 296 -19.53 23.10 1.03
N ASN A 297 -20.80 23.47 0.89
CA ASN A 297 -21.81 22.65 0.22
C ASN A 297 -21.27 22.24 -1.16
N PRO A 298 -21.15 20.94 -1.45
CA PRO A 298 -20.73 20.53 -2.77
C PRO A 298 -21.78 21.01 -3.76
N THR A 299 -21.41 21.88 -4.69
CA THR A 299 -22.26 22.19 -5.85
C THR A 299 -22.69 20.86 -6.47
N PRO A 300 -24.01 20.59 -6.56
CA PRO A 300 -24.49 19.33 -7.10
C PRO A 300 -23.94 19.20 -8.52
N VAL A 301 -23.16 18.14 -8.76
CA VAL A 301 -23.06 17.65 -10.13
C VAL A 301 -24.42 17.07 -10.39
N ASN A 302 -25.18 17.71 -11.27
CA ASN A 302 -26.50 17.27 -11.69
C ASN A 302 -26.48 15.74 -11.77
N PRO A 303 -27.21 15.02 -10.91
CA PRO A 303 -27.63 13.69 -11.31
C PRO A 303 -28.36 13.92 -12.63
N ALA A 304 -27.98 13.16 -13.67
CA ALA A 304 -28.79 13.10 -14.87
C ALA A 304 -30.26 12.94 -14.43
N PRO A 305 -31.20 13.63 -15.11
CA PRO A 305 -32.57 13.75 -14.63
C PRO A 305 -33.12 12.36 -14.28
N HIS A 306 -33.76 12.28 -13.11
CA HIS A 306 -34.56 11.14 -12.70
C HIS A 306 -35.53 10.76 -13.84
N SER A 307 -35.17 9.78 -14.66
CA SER A 307 -36.13 9.01 -15.44
C SER A 307 -36.55 7.83 -14.59
N ASP A 308 -37.67 8.02 -13.93
CA ASP A 308 -38.63 7.03 -13.47
C ASP A 308 -38.22 5.94 -12.47
N LYS A 309 -39.14 5.80 -11.53
CA LYS A 309 -39.32 4.71 -10.58
C LYS A 309 -39.61 3.41 -11.33
N SER A 310 -38.59 2.81 -11.94
CA SER A 310 -38.62 1.43 -12.44
C SER A 310 -37.21 0.94 -12.80
N ILE A 311 -36.29 0.94 -11.83
CA ILE A 311 -35.01 0.20 -11.94
C ILE A 311 -34.93 -0.80 -10.78
N SER A 312 -35.93 -1.67 -10.74
CA SER A 312 -35.76 -3.04 -10.29
C SER A 312 -35.41 -3.84 -11.56
N LEU A 313 -34.21 -4.44 -11.59
CA LEU A 313 -33.64 -5.20 -12.73
C LEU A 313 -33.40 -4.41 -14.02
N ILE A 314 -32.21 -3.83 -14.19
CA ILE A 314 -31.64 -3.71 -15.54
C ILE A 314 -30.93 -5.04 -15.83
N LEU A 315 -31.70 -5.92 -16.49
CA LEU A 315 -31.17 -6.99 -17.33
C LEU A 315 -30.15 -6.35 -18.28
N ILE A 316 -28.89 -6.72 -18.14
CA ILE A 316 -27.90 -6.53 -19.21
C ILE A 316 -28.27 -7.58 -20.26
N ALA A 317 -28.92 -7.15 -21.34
CA ALA A 317 -29.06 -7.98 -22.53
C ALA A 317 -27.66 -8.35 -23.02
N PRO A 318 -27.38 -9.63 -23.33
CA PRO A 318 -26.10 -10.02 -23.89
C PRO A 318 -25.96 -9.40 -25.28
N THR A 319 -24.89 -8.64 -25.51
CA THR A 319 -24.39 -8.37 -26.85
C THR A 319 -24.26 -9.70 -27.60
N PRO A 320 -24.84 -9.85 -28.81
CA PRO A 320 -24.74 -11.10 -29.55
C PRO A 320 -23.27 -11.35 -29.89
N LEU A 321 -22.77 -12.51 -29.45
CA LEU A 321 -21.55 -13.11 -29.99
C LEU A 321 -21.65 -13.08 -31.51
N MET A 322 -20.68 -12.44 -32.16
CA MET A 322 -20.50 -12.55 -33.61
C MET A 322 -20.49 -14.03 -33.97
N ARG A 323 -21.51 -14.47 -34.73
CA ARG A 323 -21.51 -15.77 -35.38
C ARG A 323 -20.26 -15.87 -36.25
N ALA A 324 -19.46 -16.91 -36.03
CA ALA A 324 -18.51 -17.37 -37.03
C ALA A 324 -19.27 -17.68 -38.34
N PRO A 325 -18.74 -17.34 -39.51
CA PRO A 325 -19.36 -17.71 -40.77
C PRO A 325 -19.36 -19.24 -40.91
N GLN A 326 -20.52 -19.83 -41.15
CA GLN A 326 -20.63 -21.23 -41.54
C GLN A 326 -19.98 -21.44 -42.91
N PRO A 327 -19.31 -22.57 -43.15
CA PRO A 327 -18.79 -22.90 -44.47
C PRO A 327 -19.95 -23.17 -45.44
N ALA A 328 -19.91 -22.54 -46.59
CA ALA A 328 -20.82 -22.82 -47.69
C ALA A 328 -20.52 -24.23 -48.23
N TYR A 329 -21.55 -25.08 -48.25
CA TYR A 329 -21.56 -26.32 -49.02
C TYR A 329 -21.62 -25.97 -50.51
N PHE A 330 -20.64 -26.46 -51.27
CA PHE A 330 -20.80 -26.96 -52.64
C PHE A 330 -19.98 -28.24 -52.77
#